data_AF-A0A9E2C442-F1
#
_entry.id   AF-A0A9E2C442-F1
#
_cell.length_a   1.000
_cell.length_b   1.000
_cell.length_c   1.000
_cell.angle_alpha   90.00
_cell.angle_beta   90.00
_cell.angle_gamma   90.00
#
_symmetry.space_group_name_H-M   'P 1'
#
loop_
_entity.id
_entity.type
_entity.pdbx_description
1 polymer ?
#
loop_
_entity_poly.entity_id
_entity_poly.type
_entity_poly.pdbx_seq_one_letter_code
_entity_poly.pdbx_strand_id
1 'polypeptide(L)'
;MHRPTLADILRRCGPAYRQTHALSAQQRRAWRAITACRTAELGGVRERCEHCARERYRYRSCGNRHCPQCQTQAKEAWRAARCREVLPVPYAHWVFTLPHALNALAAYHARWVFDTLFACASGTLLELASSARWLDAEPTVTLVLHTWGQDLRTHLHVHALVSCGGLDAQGGWRSPVRGGHFLFPVKAASRLFRGRFIDALLTAQKTGVLDADPAGTQAQRAGRLRMLREHDWVVDAKPPAGGPAQVLDYLARCPHCKCGHWRTVEICTPRISRSARAPCAHAGKHARDSPP
;
A
#
# COMPACT_ATOMS: atom_id res chain seq x y z
N MET A 1 -31.43 9.69 -4.46
CA MET A 1 -30.63 9.79 -5.72
C MET A 1 -29.49 8.78 -5.66
N HIS A 2 -29.28 7.99 -6.71
CA HIS A 2 -28.19 7.00 -6.77
C HIS A 2 -26.85 7.71 -6.99
N ARG A 3 -25.89 7.52 -6.08
CA ARG A 3 -24.54 8.10 -6.23
C ARG A 3 -23.80 7.30 -7.32
N PRO A 4 -23.34 7.95 -8.41
CA PRO A 4 -22.76 7.22 -9.55
C PRO A 4 -21.50 6.46 -9.12
N THR A 5 -21.37 5.21 -9.56
CA THR A 5 -20.17 4.41 -9.36
C THR A 5 -19.10 4.75 -10.39
N LEU A 6 -17.85 4.32 -10.15
CA LEU A 6 -16.81 4.43 -11.17
C LEU A 6 -17.22 3.75 -12.49
N ALA A 7 -17.85 2.58 -12.41
CA ALA A 7 -18.31 1.88 -13.61
C ALA A 7 -19.31 2.73 -14.41
N ASP A 8 -20.23 3.43 -13.74
CA ASP A 8 -21.21 4.30 -14.39
C ASP A 8 -20.55 5.49 -15.09
N ILE A 9 -19.56 6.12 -14.42
CA ILE A 9 -18.78 7.21 -15.01
C ILE A 9 -17.99 6.74 -16.23
N LEU A 10 -17.32 5.58 -16.15
CA LEU A 10 -16.58 5.03 -17.28
C LEU A 10 -17.53 4.69 -18.44
N ARG A 11 -18.67 4.05 -18.19
CA ARG A 11 -19.64 3.75 -19.26
C ARG A 11 -20.17 5.03 -19.93
N ARG A 12 -20.50 6.05 -19.14
CA ARG A 12 -21.11 7.29 -19.65
C ARG A 12 -20.11 8.23 -20.34
N CYS A 13 -18.98 8.51 -19.70
CA CYS A 13 -18.03 9.54 -20.16
C CYS A 13 -16.84 8.96 -20.94
N GLY A 14 -16.64 7.65 -20.87
CA GLY A 14 -15.47 6.99 -21.45
C GLY A 14 -15.33 6.99 -22.96
N PRO A 15 -16.41 6.84 -23.74
CA PRO A 15 -16.32 6.94 -25.19
C PRO A 15 -15.67 8.26 -25.63
N ALA A 16 -16.10 9.39 -25.06
CA ALA A 16 -15.52 10.71 -25.33
C ALA A 16 -14.07 10.81 -24.85
N TYR A 17 -13.77 10.37 -23.62
CA TYR A 17 -12.40 10.39 -23.08
C TYR A 17 -11.39 9.65 -23.99
N ARG A 18 -11.80 8.50 -24.54
CA ARG A 18 -10.94 7.67 -25.40
C ARG A 18 -10.69 8.24 -26.79
N GLN A 19 -11.44 9.26 -27.22
CA GLN A 19 -11.18 9.94 -28.50
C GLN A 19 -9.91 10.80 -28.42
N THR A 20 -9.63 11.38 -27.25
CA THR A 20 -8.50 12.29 -27.05
C THR A 20 -7.36 11.68 -26.22
N HIS A 21 -7.61 10.55 -25.53
CA HIS A 21 -6.63 9.91 -24.65
C HIS A 21 -6.43 8.43 -24.99
N ALA A 22 -5.23 8.08 -25.46
CA ALA A 22 -4.83 6.70 -25.65
C ALA A 22 -4.61 6.01 -24.29
N LEU A 23 -5.29 4.89 -24.08
CA LEU A 23 -5.11 4.05 -22.89
C LEU A 23 -4.01 3.02 -23.13
N SER A 24 -3.14 2.80 -22.16
CA SER A 24 -2.20 1.67 -22.18
C SER A 24 -2.93 0.32 -22.15
N ALA A 25 -2.25 -0.77 -22.52
CA ALA A 25 -2.83 -2.11 -22.49
C ALA A 25 -3.34 -2.49 -21.08
N GLN A 26 -2.65 -2.05 -20.03
CA GLN A 26 -3.07 -2.25 -18.65
C GLN A 26 -4.34 -1.45 -18.32
N GLN A 27 -4.39 -0.17 -18.71
CA GLN A 27 -5.55 0.68 -18.49
C GLN A 27 -6.78 0.15 -19.23
N ARG A 28 -6.64 -0.31 -20.48
CA ARG A 28 -7.75 -0.92 -21.25
C ARG A 28 -8.32 -2.18 -20.58
N ARG A 29 -7.45 -3.05 -20.06
CA ARG A 29 -7.88 -4.26 -19.33
C ARG A 29 -8.64 -3.92 -18.06
N ALA A 30 -8.12 -2.98 -17.27
CA ALA A 30 -8.80 -2.49 -16.06
C ALA A 30 -10.16 -1.87 -16.40
N TRP A 31 -10.20 -1.02 -17.42
CA TRP A 31 -11.41 -0.38 -17.91
C TRP A 31 -12.52 -1.39 -18.21
N ARG A 32 -12.25 -2.37 -19.08
CA ARG A 32 -13.23 -3.39 -19.49
C ARG A 32 -13.75 -4.17 -18.28
N ALA A 33 -12.84 -4.60 -17.40
CA ALA A 33 -13.24 -5.34 -16.19
C ALA A 33 -14.15 -4.51 -15.28
N ILE A 34 -13.83 -3.23 -15.08
CA ILE A 34 -14.64 -2.33 -14.25
C ILE A 34 -16.02 -2.11 -14.86
N THR A 35 -16.11 -1.89 -16.17
CA THR A 35 -17.40 -1.65 -16.85
C THR A 35 -18.28 -2.90 -16.94
N ALA A 36 -17.68 -4.10 -17.03
CA ALA A 36 -18.41 -5.37 -17.03
C ALA A 36 -18.84 -5.83 -15.62
N CYS A 37 -18.18 -5.33 -14.57
CA CYS A 37 -18.39 -5.78 -13.19
C CYS A 37 -19.85 -5.64 -12.74
N ARG A 38 -20.40 -6.72 -12.15
CA ARG A 38 -21.79 -6.80 -11.67
C ARG A 38 -22.83 -6.48 -12.74
N THR A 39 -22.57 -6.91 -13.97
CA THR A 39 -23.53 -6.86 -15.08
C THR A 39 -23.79 -8.25 -15.64
N ALA A 40 -24.82 -8.37 -16.48
CA ALA A 40 -25.14 -9.62 -17.17
C ALA A 40 -23.97 -10.17 -18.03
N GLU A 41 -23.05 -9.32 -18.47
CA GLU A 41 -21.85 -9.71 -19.25
C GLU A 41 -20.99 -10.77 -18.53
N LEU A 42 -20.96 -10.73 -17.19
CA LEU A 42 -20.19 -11.70 -16.38
C LEU A 42 -21.05 -12.88 -15.88
N GLY A 43 -22.31 -12.96 -16.31
CA GLY A 43 -23.29 -13.90 -15.80
C GLY A 43 -23.67 -13.64 -14.34
N GLY A 44 -24.55 -14.49 -13.80
CA GLY A 44 -25.06 -14.33 -12.44
C GLY A 44 -25.95 -15.49 -12.01
N VAL A 45 -26.55 -15.33 -10.84
CA VAL A 45 -27.55 -16.25 -10.28
C VAL A 45 -28.88 -15.50 -10.20
N ARG A 46 -29.97 -16.18 -10.59
CA ARG A 46 -31.33 -15.71 -10.37
C ARG A 46 -31.83 -16.34 -9.07
N GLU A 47 -32.18 -15.50 -8.10
CA GLU A 47 -32.71 -15.92 -6.81
C GLU A 47 -34.19 -15.55 -6.77
N ARG A 48 -35.04 -16.48 -6.34
CA ARG A 48 -36.48 -16.28 -6.17
C ARG A 48 -36.83 -16.44 -4.70
N CYS A 49 -37.56 -15.49 -4.14
CA CYS A 49 -38.08 -15.62 -2.77
C CYS A 49 -39.22 -16.65 -2.75
N GLU A 50 -39.13 -17.64 -1.87
CA GLU A 50 -40.17 -18.68 -1.74
C GLU A 50 -41.48 -18.14 -1.16
N HIS A 51 -41.42 -17.05 -0.38
CA HIS A 51 -42.60 -16.47 0.27
C HIS A 51 -43.38 -15.48 -0.63
N CYS A 52 -42.68 -14.59 -1.35
CA CYS A 52 -43.33 -13.54 -2.15
C CYS A 52 -43.08 -13.65 -3.67
N ALA A 53 -42.46 -14.75 -4.12
CA ALA A 53 -42.08 -15.00 -5.51
C ALA A 53 -41.19 -13.94 -6.18
N ARG A 54 -40.72 -12.91 -5.44
CA ARG A 54 -39.88 -11.86 -5.98
C ARG A 54 -38.56 -12.43 -6.48
N GLU A 55 -38.23 -12.15 -7.74
CA GLU A 55 -36.95 -12.49 -8.34
C GLU A 55 -35.93 -11.36 -8.19
N ARG A 56 -34.67 -11.73 -7.98
CA ARG A 56 -33.53 -10.83 -8.04
C ARG A 56 -32.36 -11.49 -8.76
N TYR A 57 -31.65 -10.70 -9.56
CA TYR A 57 -30.42 -11.15 -10.22
C TYR A 57 -29.21 -10.70 -9.41
N ARG A 58 -28.31 -11.63 -9.10
CA ARG A 58 -26.98 -11.35 -8.54
C ARG A 58 -25.92 -11.62 -9.59
N TYR A 59 -25.35 -10.57 -10.17
CA TYR A 59 -24.29 -10.68 -11.16
C TYR A 59 -22.91 -10.86 -10.53
N ARG A 60 -22.03 -11.58 -11.23
CA ARG A 60 -20.66 -11.89 -10.77
C ARG A 60 -19.77 -10.64 -10.75
N SER A 61 -18.76 -10.66 -9.88
CA SER A 61 -17.74 -9.61 -9.79
C SER A 61 -16.62 -9.86 -10.80
N CYS A 62 -15.97 -8.81 -11.28
CA CYS A 62 -14.88 -8.95 -12.26
C CYS A 62 -13.55 -9.42 -11.67
N GLY A 63 -13.41 -9.44 -10.33
CA GLY A 63 -12.18 -9.80 -9.62
C GLY A 63 -10.98 -8.87 -9.86
N ASN A 64 -11.12 -7.81 -10.66
CA ASN A 64 -10.02 -6.93 -11.00
C ASN A 64 -9.65 -6.03 -9.82
N ARG A 65 -8.35 -6.00 -9.47
CA ARG A 65 -7.79 -5.19 -8.37
C ARG A 65 -8.02 -3.67 -8.49
N HIS A 66 -8.39 -3.18 -9.67
CA HIS A 66 -8.69 -1.76 -9.89
C HIS A 66 -10.18 -1.44 -9.80
N CYS A 67 -11.04 -2.46 -9.66
CA CYS A 67 -12.48 -2.28 -9.54
C CYS A 67 -12.88 -1.94 -8.09
N PRO A 68 -13.42 -0.75 -7.82
CA PRO A 68 -13.80 -0.36 -6.46
C PRO A 68 -14.84 -1.30 -5.84
N GLN A 69 -15.79 -1.79 -6.64
CA GLN A 69 -16.82 -2.72 -6.16
C GLN A 69 -16.25 -4.06 -5.71
N CYS A 70 -15.23 -4.58 -6.40
CA CYS A 70 -14.55 -5.82 -6.02
C CYS A 70 -13.62 -5.58 -4.81
N GLN A 71 -12.94 -4.44 -4.81
CA GLN A 71 -11.96 -4.12 -3.79
C GLN A 71 -12.58 -3.78 -2.43
N THR A 72 -13.83 -3.29 -2.37
CA THR A 72 -14.52 -3.09 -1.09
C THR A 72 -14.57 -4.37 -0.25
N GLN A 73 -14.96 -5.50 -0.86
CA GLN A 73 -15.05 -6.77 -0.14
C GLN A 73 -13.67 -7.29 0.27
N ALA A 74 -12.68 -7.21 -0.63
CA ALA A 74 -11.31 -7.63 -0.33
C ALA A 74 -10.69 -6.81 0.81
N LYS A 75 -10.98 -5.50 0.82
CA LYS A 75 -10.54 -4.54 1.84
C LYS A 75 -11.19 -4.82 3.20
N GLU A 76 -12.48 -5.13 3.24
CA GLU A 76 -13.19 -5.52 4.46
C GLU A 76 -12.64 -6.83 5.04
N ALA A 77 -12.40 -7.84 4.18
CA ALA A 77 -11.79 -9.10 4.60
C ALA A 77 -10.36 -8.89 5.14
N TRP A 78 -9.56 -8.06 4.47
CA TRP A 78 -8.22 -7.69 4.94
C TRP A 78 -8.28 -6.99 6.30
N ARG A 79 -9.17 -5.99 6.45
CA ARG A 79 -9.37 -5.29 7.72
C ARG A 79 -9.75 -6.25 8.83
N ALA A 80 -10.69 -7.17 8.57
CA ALA A 80 -11.12 -8.16 9.56
C ALA A 80 -9.97 -9.08 10.00
N ALA A 81 -9.09 -9.49 9.07
CA ALA A 81 -7.92 -10.28 9.40
C ALA A 81 -6.93 -9.50 10.27
N ARG A 82 -6.55 -8.27 9.85
CA ARG A 82 -5.61 -7.44 10.62
C ARG A 82 -6.14 -7.03 11.99
N CYS A 83 -7.44 -6.79 12.12
CA CYS A 83 -8.08 -6.51 13.41
C CYS A 83 -7.90 -7.64 14.43
N ARG A 84 -7.73 -8.89 13.98
CA ARG A 84 -7.51 -10.06 14.85
C ARG A 84 -6.07 -10.18 15.35
N GLU A 85 -5.12 -9.54 14.67
CA GLU A 85 -3.68 -9.63 14.98
C GLU A 85 -3.19 -8.45 15.83
N VAL A 86 -4.02 -7.42 15.95
CA VAL A 86 -3.75 -6.25 16.79
C VAL A 86 -3.81 -6.64 18.26
N LEU A 87 -2.76 -6.29 19.00
CA LEU A 87 -2.69 -6.45 20.45
C LEU A 87 -3.54 -5.38 21.15
N PRO A 88 -4.10 -5.65 22.35
CA PRO A 88 -4.88 -4.69 23.12
C PRO A 88 -3.96 -3.68 23.83
N VAL A 89 -3.12 -2.99 23.08
CA VAL A 89 -2.11 -2.03 23.56
C VAL A 89 -2.25 -0.70 22.81
N PRO A 90 -1.71 0.41 23.32
CA PRO A 90 -1.65 1.65 22.56
C PRO A 90 -0.77 1.46 21.32
N TYR A 91 -1.08 2.18 20.24
CA TYR A 91 -0.28 2.21 19.04
C TYR A 91 0.13 3.65 18.72
N ALA A 92 1.09 3.82 17.82
CA ALA A 92 1.44 5.09 17.19
C ALA A 92 1.30 4.96 15.67
N HIS A 93 0.73 5.98 15.04
CA HIS A 93 0.66 6.09 13.58
C HIS A 93 1.82 6.93 13.09
N TRP A 94 2.68 6.32 12.27
CA TRP A 94 3.83 6.96 11.67
C TRP A 94 3.65 7.08 10.15
N VAL A 95 4.17 8.15 9.56
CA VAL A 95 4.13 8.36 8.11
C VAL A 95 5.51 8.72 7.63
N PHE A 96 6.07 7.90 6.73
CA PHE A 96 7.37 8.11 6.10
C PHE A 96 7.16 8.57 4.67
N THR A 97 7.56 9.81 4.35
CA THR A 97 7.32 10.40 3.02
C THR A 97 8.63 10.50 2.23
N LEU A 98 8.60 10.06 0.98
CA LEU A 98 9.73 10.28 0.07
C LEU A 98 9.67 11.69 -0.56
N PRO A 99 10.82 12.36 -0.69
CA PRO A 99 10.91 13.61 -1.46
C PRO A 99 10.48 13.40 -2.92
N HIS A 100 9.78 14.39 -3.50
CA HIS A 100 9.32 14.33 -4.90
C HIS A 100 10.45 14.19 -5.93
N ALA A 101 11.69 14.54 -5.56
CA ALA A 101 12.87 14.29 -6.37
C ALA A 101 13.08 12.81 -6.74
N LEU A 102 12.44 11.88 -6.01
CA LEU A 102 12.47 10.44 -6.27
C LEU A 102 11.30 9.96 -7.15
N ASN A 103 10.31 10.80 -7.47
CA ASN A 103 9.13 10.39 -8.24
C ASN A 103 9.51 9.86 -9.64
N ALA A 104 10.44 10.52 -10.32
CA ALA A 104 10.94 10.07 -11.62
C ALA A 104 11.64 8.70 -11.49
N LEU A 105 12.41 8.49 -10.41
CA LEU A 105 13.06 7.20 -10.16
C LEU A 105 12.01 6.11 -9.92
N ALA A 106 10.94 6.42 -9.19
CA ALA A 106 9.83 5.49 -8.98
C ALA A 106 9.06 5.16 -10.26
N ALA A 107 9.00 6.08 -11.23
CA ALA A 107 8.37 5.81 -12.52
C ALA A 107 9.13 4.75 -13.33
N TYR A 108 10.46 4.74 -13.24
CA TYR A 108 11.32 3.75 -13.91
C TYR A 108 11.48 2.47 -13.08
N HIS A 109 11.68 2.63 -11.77
CA HIS A 109 12.10 1.59 -10.83
C HIS A 109 11.14 1.39 -9.67
N ALA A 110 9.84 1.38 -9.97
CA ALA A 110 8.77 1.31 -8.97
C ALA A 110 9.00 0.19 -7.93
N ARG A 111 9.37 -1.00 -8.40
CA ARG A 111 9.61 -2.16 -7.54
C ARG A 111 10.71 -1.87 -6.51
N TRP A 112 11.87 -1.41 -6.99
CA TRP A 112 13.01 -1.11 -6.14
C TRP A 112 12.69 0.04 -5.18
N VAL A 113 12.12 1.15 -5.67
CA VAL A 113 11.78 2.30 -4.82
C VAL A 113 10.81 1.91 -3.71
N PHE A 114 9.78 1.13 -4.03
CA PHE A 114 8.80 0.70 -3.03
C PHE A 114 9.41 -0.27 -2.02
N ASP A 115 10.19 -1.25 -2.47
CA ASP A 115 10.88 -2.19 -1.56
C ASP A 115 11.86 -1.45 -0.64
N THR A 116 12.65 -0.52 -1.17
CA THR A 116 13.57 0.30 -0.40
C THR A 116 12.83 1.20 0.58
N LEU A 117 11.69 1.79 0.20
CA LEU A 117 10.87 2.59 1.09
C LEU A 117 10.36 1.77 2.28
N PHE A 118 9.82 0.56 2.04
CA PHE A 118 9.41 -0.36 3.10
C PHE A 118 10.58 -0.72 4.02
N ALA A 119 11.70 -1.17 3.45
CA ALA A 119 12.87 -1.61 4.20
C ALA A 119 13.46 -0.48 5.05
N CYS A 120 13.55 0.74 4.51
CA CYS A 120 14.06 1.90 5.23
C CYS A 120 13.11 2.32 6.35
N ALA A 121 11.79 2.38 6.09
CA ALA A 121 10.80 2.73 7.11
C ALA A 121 10.79 1.71 8.27
N SER A 122 10.75 0.41 7.96
CA SER A 122 10.82 -0.63 8.99
C SER A 122 12.15 -0.62 9.73
N GLY A 123 13.27 -0.52 9.00
CA GLY A 123 14.60 -0.54 9.61
C GLY A 123 14.81 0.63 10.56
N THR A 124 14.30 1.82 10.21
CA THR A 124 14.32 2.98 11.10
C THR A 124 13.53 2.74 12.39
N LEU A 125 12.32 2.19 12.29
CA LEU A 125 11.49 1.91 13.47
C LEU A 125 12.11 0.85 14.37
N LEU A 126 12.60 -0.25 13.81
CA LEU A 126 13.19 -1.36 14.56
C LEU A 126 14.52 -0.98 15.21
N GLU A 127 15.37 -0.20 14.53
CA GLU A 127 16.62 0.28 15.13
C GLU A 127 16.38 1.23 16.31
N LEU A 128 15.38 2.11 16.20
CA LEU A 128 14.99 2.96 17.32
C LEU A 128 14.40 2.12 18.46
N ALA A 129 13.60 1.09 18.13
CA ALA A 129 13.03 0.19 19.11
C ALA A 129 14.07 -0.63 19.89
N SER A 130 15.15 -1.07 19.25
CA SER A 130 16.22 -1.84 19.90
C SER A 130 17.11 -1.02 20.83
N SER A 131 16.90 0.29 20.94
CA SER A 131 17.67 1.14 21.84
C SER A 131 17.09 1.14 23.25
N ALA A 132 17.92 0.83 24.26
CA ALA A 132 17.60 0.96 25.69
C ALA A 132 17.18 2.38 26.11
N ARG A 133 17.54 3.37 25.30
CA ARG A 133 17.10 4.75 25.48
C ARG A 133 15.60 4.93 25.25
N TRP A 134 14.99 4.07 24.42
CA TRP A 134 13.62 4.26 23.91
C TRP A 134 12.67 3.14 24.31
N LEU A 135 13.02 1.88 24.02
CA LEU A 135 12.12 0.74 24.24
C LEU A 135 12.90 -0.53 24.65
N ASP A 136 13.93 -0.90 23.89
CA ASP A 136 14.72 -2.12 24.06
C ASP A 136 13.85 -3.38 24.12
N ALA A 137 12.94 -3.44 23.15
CA ALA A 137 12.05 -4.54 22.87
C ALA A 137 11.60 -4.48 21.42
N GLU A 138 11.05 -5.58 20.93
CA GLU A 138 10.57 -5.73 19.56
C GLU A 138 9.07 -5.37 19.44
N PRO A 139 8.72 -4.27 18.75
CA PRO A 139 7.33 -3.86 18.58
C PRO A 139 6.69 -4.56 17.39
N THR A 140 5.36 -4.59 17.38
CA THR A 140 4.58 -4.95 16.19
C THR A 140 4.57 -3.78 15.20
N VAL A 141 4.85 -4.04 13.91
CA VAL A 141 4.86 -3.02 12.86
C VAL A 141 4.07 -3.47 11.64
N THR A 142 3.00 -2.74 11.31
CA THR A 142 2.25 -2.93 10.06
C THR A 142 2.49 -1.76 9.12
N LEU A 143 2.97 -2.02 7.90
CA LEU A 143 3.28 -0.98 6.90
C LEU A 143 2.34 -1.03 5.70
N VAL A 144 1.88 0.14 5.25
CA VAL A 144 1.00 0.31 4.08
C VAL A 144 1.51 1.43 3.18
N LEU A 145 1.76 1.12 1.92
CA LEU A 145 2.20 2.08 0.91
C LEU A 145 1.02 2.85 0.32
N HIS A 146 1.16 4.16 0.25
CA HIS A 146 0.35 5.05 -0.56
C HIS A 146 1.23 5.76 -1.60
N THR A 147 0.71 5.92 -2.81
CA THR A 147 1.45 6.48 -3.94
C THR A 147 0.91 7.83 -4.43
N TRP A 148 -0.15 8.34 -3.81
CA TRP A 148 -0.87 9.55 -4.23
C TRP A 148 -1.22 10.45 -3.05
N GLY A 149 -1.22 11.77 -3.28
CA GLY A 149 -1.78 12.77 -2.37
C GLY A 149 -3.30 12.91 -2.53
N GLN A 150 -3.91 13.74 -1.69
CA GLN A 150 -5.35 14.05 -1.77
C GLN A 150 -5.74 14.71 -3.10
N ASP A 151 -4.81 15.41 -3.74
CA ASP A 151 -4.93 16.06 -5.05
C ASP A 151 -4.65 15.11 -6.23
N LEU A 152 -4.49 13.81 -5.96
CA LEU A 152 -4.18 12.75 -6.92
C LEU A 152 -2.86 12.95 -7.67
N ARG A 153 -1.92 13.73 -7.12
CA ARG A 153 -0.53 13.77 -7.60
C ARG A 153 0.31 12.69 -6.94
N THR A 154 1.38 12.26 -7.61
CA THR A 154 2.29 11.24 -7.06
C THR A 154 2.94 11.75 -5.78
N HIS A 155 2.68 11.05 -4.69
CA HIS A 155 3.18 11.35 -3.37
C HIS A 155 3.44 10.03 -2.64
N LEU A 156 4.69 9.58 -2.69
CA LEU A 156 5.07 8.26 -2.19
C LEU A 156 5.29 8.34 -0.68
N HIS A 157 4.46 7.62 0.08
CA HIS A 157 4.58 7.55 1.52
C HIS A 157 4.15 6.18 2.05
N VAL A 158 4.76 5.76 3.15
CA VAL A 158 4.35 4.57 3.89
C VAL A 158 3.75 4.99 5.22
N HIS A 159 2.53 4.54 5.48
CA HIS A 159 1.95 4.57 6.80
C HIS A 159 2.41 3.35 7.58
N ALA A 160 2.77 3.56 8.84
CA ALA A 160 3.15 2.52 9.76
C ALA A 160 2.28 2.59 11.02
N LEU A 161 1.69 1.47 11.40
CA LEU A 161 1.03 1.28 12.69
C LEU A 161 1.99 0.49 13.58
N VAL A 162 2.43 1.10 14.68
CA VAL A 162 3.48 0.57 15.56
C VAL A 162 2.94 0.42 16.98
N SER A 163 3.09 -0.72 17.63
CA SER A 163 2.69 -0.86 19.04
C SER A 163 3.56 0.02 19.94
N CYS A 164 2.94 0.72 20.89
CA CYS A 164 3.61 1.47 21.94
C CYS A 164 4.13 0.51 23.02
N GLY A 165 5.13 -0.28 22.66
CA GLY A 165 5.68 -1.36 23.46
C GLY A 165 6.03 -2.56 22.59
N GLY A 166 6.71 -3.53 23.17
CA GLY A 166 7.20 -4.70 22.47
C GLY A 166 7.60 -5.83 23.41
N LEU A 167 7.99 -6.97 22.83
CA LEU A 167 8.52 -8.09 23.58
C LEU A 167 10.05 -7.98 23.71
N ASP A 168 10.56 -8.15 24.91
CA ASP A 168 12.00 -8.30 25.13
C ASP A 168 12.50 -9.69 24.71
N ALA A 169 13.80 -9.92 24.84
CA ALA A 169 14.43 -11.19 24.47
C ALA A 169 13.94 -12.39 25.31
N GLN A 170 13.32 -12.15 26.46
CA GLN A 170 12.75 -13.16 27.35
C GLN A 170 11.24 -13.35 27.10
N GLY A 171 10.65 -12.61 26.15
CA GLY A 171 9.22 -12.63 25.87
C GLY A 171 8.38 -11.80 26.85
N GLY A 172 9.02 -10.99 27.70
CA GLY A 172 8.37 -10.04 28.59
C GLY A 172 7.90 -8.80 27.83
N TRP A 173 6.74 -8.26 28.22
CA TRP A 173 6.25 -7.00 27.64
C TRP A 173 6.99 -5.80 28.22
N ARG A 174 7.52 -4.94 27.35
CA ARG A 174 8.13 -3.67 27.73
C ARG A 174 7.35 -2.49 27.17
N SER A 175 7.14 -1.51 28.04
CA SER A 175 6.54 -0.23 27.69
C SER A 175 7.63 0.79 27.32
N PRO A 176 7.31 1.81 26.50
CA PRO A 176 8.28 2.82 26.10
C PRO A 176 8.78 3.65 27.30
N VAL A 177 10.07 4.01 27.30
CA VAL A 177 10.73 4.73 28.41
C VAL A 177 10.13 6.12 28.64
N ARG A 178 9.66 6.79 27.58
CA ARG A 178 9.10 8.15 27.62
C ARG A 178 7.58 8.21 27.81
N GLY A 179 6.96 7.11 28.25
CA GLY A 179 5.52 7.01 28.48
C GLY A 179 4.77 6.23 27.38
N GLY A 180 3.58 5.72 27.71
CA GLY A 180 2.85 4.72 26.91
C GLY A 180 2.26 5.19 25.56
N HIS A 181 2.49 6.43 25.13
CA HIS A 181 1.84 7.03 23.95
C HIS A 181 2.79 7.59 22.90
N PHE A 182 4.10 7.63 23.15
CA PHE A 182 5.09 8.17 22.22
C PHE A 182 6.37 7.33 22.22
N LEU A 183 6.69 6.76 21.06
CA LEU A 183 7.78 5.79 20.91
C LEU A 183 9.14 6.44 20.73
N PHE A 184 9.33 7.20 19.65
CA PHE A 184 10.66 7.64 19.20
C PHE A 184 10.68 9.11 18.78
N PRO A 185 11.81 9.83 18.90
CA PRO A 185 11.91 11.19 18.40
C PRO A 185 11.80 11.26 16.87
N VAL A 186 10.81 12.00 16.37
CA VAL A 186 10.55 12.17 14.92
C VAL A 186 11.76 12.68 14.15
N LYS A 187 12.52 13.63 14.72
CA LYS A 187 13.75 14.17 14.10
C LYS A 187 14.83 13.10 13.94
N ALA A 188 14.97 12.18 14.91
CA ALA A 188 15.92 11.08 14.82
C ALA A 188 15.49 10.09 13.74
N ALA A 189 14.21 9.71 13.73
CA ALA A 189 13.63 8.84 12.70
C ALA A 189 13.81 9.42 11.29
N SER A 190 13.55 10.73 11.12
CA SER A 190 13.70 11.43 9.83
C SER A 190 15.13 11.37 9.30
N ARG A 191 16.13 11.63 10.16
CA ARG A 191 17.55 11.59 9.78
C ARG A 191 18.01 10.18 9.43
N LEU A 192 17.60 9.19 10.23
CA LEU A 192 17.95 7.79 10.02
C LEU A 192 17.33 7.23 8.74
N PHE A 193 16.04 7.52 8.52
CA PHE A 193 15.31 7.14 7.31
C PHE A 193 15.95 7.72 6.05
N ARG A 194 16.27 9.02 6.07
CA ARG A 194 17.03 9.70 4.98
C ARG A 194 18.35 9.00 4.70
N GLY A 195 19.15 8.76 5.74
CA GLY A 195 20.46 8.12 5.62
C GLY A 195 20.36 6.74 4.98
N ARG A 196 19.46 5.89 5.51
CA ARG A 196 19.22 4.54 5.00
C ARG A 196 18.79 4.52 3.53
N PHE A 197 17.88 5.41 3.13
CA PHE A 197 17.41 5.44 1.75
C PHE A 197 18.48 5.94 0.78
N ILE A 198 19.22 6.99 1.15
CA ILE A 198 20.33 7.51 0.33
C ILE A 198 21.43 6.46 0.17
N ASP A 199 21.78 5.74 1.25
CA ASP A 199 22.78 4.68 1.20
C ASP A 199 22.34 3.52 0.29
N ALA A 200 21.08 3.08 0.41
CA ALA A 200 20.51 2.06 -0.47
C ALA A 200 20.53 2.51 -1.94
N LEU A 201 20.20 3.77 -2.22
CA LEU A 201 20.25 4.35 -3.57
C LEU A 201 21.67 4.33 -4.14
N LEU A 202 22.66 4.79 -3.37
CA LEU A 202 24.05 4.82 -3.79
C LEU A 202 24.59 3.40 -4.04
N THR A 203 24.23 2.45 -3.18
CA THR A 203 24.60 1.05 -3.34
C THR A 203 23.98 0.47 -4.62
N ALA A 204 22.70 0.67 -4.85
CA ALA A 204 22.00 0.15 -6.03
C ALA A 204 22.53 0.74 -7.35
N GLN A 205 22.98 2.00 -7.33
CA GLN A 205 23.65 2.63 -8.48
C GLN A 205 25.04 2.02 -8.73
N LYS A 206 25.82 1.76 -7.68
CA LYS A 206 27.16 1.15 -7.80
C LYS A 206 27.11 -0.30 -8.28
N THR A 207 26.11 -1.06 -7.83
CA THR A 207 25.97 -2.49 -8.17
C THR A 207 25.23 -2.74 -9.47
N GLY A 208 24.75 -1.69 -10.16
CA GLY A 208 24.03 -1.83 -11.43
C GLY A 208 22.61 -2.42 -11.30
N VAL A 209 22.05 -2.47 -10.09
CA VAL A 209 20.66 -2.93 -9.86
C VAL A 209 19.65 -1.99 -10.54
N LEU A 210 19.99 -0.71 -10.63
CA LEU A 210 19.23 0.28 -11.38
C LEU A 210 19.83 0.38 -12.79
N ASP A 211 19.30 -0.41 -13.72
CA ASP A 211 19.77 -0.52 -15.11
C ASP A 211 19.62 0.78 -15.93
N ALA A 212 18.68 1.63 -15.53
CA ALA A 212 18.44 2.95 -16.11
C ALA A 212 18.26 4.00 -15.00
N ASP A 213 18.60 5.25 -15.28
CA ASP A 213 18.29 6.37 -14.40
C ASP A 213 17.51 7.42 -15.20
N PRO A 214 16.38 7.94 -14.69
CA PRO A 214 15.66 9.03 -15.34
C PRO A 214 16.52 10.30 -15.51
N ALA A 215 17.57 10.47 -14.71
CA ALA A 215 18.58 11.49 -14.92
C ALA A 215 19.59 11.03 -15.98
N GLY A 216 19.53 11.67 -17.16
CA GLY A 216 20.33 11.32 -18.34
C GLY A 216 21.82 11.62 -18.23
N THR A 217 22.25 12.42 -17.25
CA THR A 217 23.67 12.76 -17.04
C THR A 217 24.13 12.54 -15.59
N GLN A 218 25.43 12.34 -15.40
CA GLN A 218 26.03 12.25 -14.06
C GLN A 218 25.81 13.52 -13.23
N ALA A 219 25.84 14.69 -13.86
CA ALA A 219 25.57 15.97 -13.21
C ALA A 219 24.13 16.06 -12.66
N GLN A 220 23.13 15.61 -13.43
CA GLN A 220 21.74 15.57 -12.96
C GLN A 220 21.55 14.58 -11.81
N ARG A 221 22.24 13.43 -11.84
CA ARG A 221 22.22 12.46 -10.73
C ARG A 221 22.83 13.06 -9.46
N ALA A 222 23.97 13.75 -9.59
CA ALA A 222 24.60 14.47 -8.49
C ALA A 222 23.71 15.60 -7.95
N GLY A 223 23.02 16.33 -8.82
CA GLY A 223 22.03 17.35 -8.45
C GLY A 223 20.87 16.78 -7.63
N ARG A 224 20.28 15.65 -8.08
CA ARG A 224 19.25 14.94 -7.30
C ARG A 224 19.78 14.53 -5.92
N LEU A 225 20.98 13.96 -5.85
CA LEU A 225 21.59 13.54 -4.58
C LEU A 225 21.81 14.73 -3.64
N ARG A 226 22.25 15.88 -4.18
CA ARG A 226 22.40 17.11 -3.41
C ARG A 226 21.07 17.56 -2.80
N MET A 227 20.01 17.63 -3.61
CA MET A 227 18.66 17.95 -3.11
C MET A 227 18.21 16.99 -2.01
N LEU A 228 18.45 15.69 -2.16
CA LEU A 228 18.07 14.69 -1.15
C LEU A 228 18.81 14.85 0.18
N ARG A 229 20.04 15.40 0.15
CA ARG A 229 20.86 15.65 1.35
C ARG A 229 20.54 16.97 2.02
N GLU A 230 20.29 18.01 1.24
CA GLU A 230 20.01 19.37 1.71
C GLU A 230 18.61 19.49 2.33
N HIS A 231 17.61 18.85 1.74
CA HIS A 231 16.25 18.92 2.26
C HIS A 231 16.04 17.98 3.45
N ASP A 232 15.23 18.45 4.40
CA ASP A 232 14.73 17.63 5.48
C ASP A 232 13.69 16.64 4.95
N TRP A 233 13.80 15.39 5.41
CA TRP A 233 12.84 14.34 5.08
C TRP A 233 11.72 14.36 6.12
N VAL A 234 10.48 14.27 5.66
CA VAL A 234 9.31 14.35 6.53
C VAL A 234 8.93 12.96 7.01
N VAL A 235 9.13 12.73 8.31
CA VAL A 235 8.45 11.68 9.06
C VAL A 235 7.47 12.36 10.00
N ASP A 236 6.25 11.86 10.09
CA ASP A 236 5.23 12.32 11.05
C ASP A 236 4.87 11.18 12.00
N ALA A 237 4.53 11.49 13.24
CA ALA A 237 4.10 10.52 14.24
C ALA A 237 2.98 11.08 15.10
N LYS A 238 1.86 10.37 15.19
CA LYS A 238 0.67 10.78 15.95
C LYS A 238 0.09 9.63 16.76
N PRO A 239 -0.47 9.89 17.96
CA PRO A 239 -1.30 8.91 18.62
C PRO A 239 -2.56 8.64 17.78
N PRO A 240 -3.04 7.40 17.69
CA PRO A 240 -4.24 7.05 16.96
C PRO A 240 -5.46 7.60 17.70
N ALA A 241 -6.26 8.41 17.01
CA ALA A 241 -7.39 9.15 17.59
C ALA A 241 -8.52 8.29 18.21
N GLY A 242 -8.46 6.95 18.08
CA GLY A 242 -9.51 6.04 18.55
C GLY A 242 -9.06 4.57 18.58
N GLY A 243 -7.77 4.35 18.85
CA GLY A 243 -7.19 3.02 18.96
C GLY A 243 -6.86 2.33 17.62
N PRO A 244 -6.28 1.11 17.67
CA PRO A 244 -5.74 0.45 16.49
C PRO A 244 -6.81 0.02 15.47
N ALA A 245 -8.05 -0.28 15.88
CA ALA A 245 -9.14 -0.56 14.95
C ALA A 245 -9.46 0.65 14.05
N GLN A 246 -9.37 1.88 14.59
CA GLN A 246 -9.61 3.09 13.82
C GLN A 246 -8.45 3.39 12.85
N VAL A 247 -7.21 3.06 13.21
CA VAL A 247 -6.09 3.15 12.27
C VAL A 247 -6.19 2.08 11.21
N LEU A 248 -6.54 0.83 11.55
CA LEU A 248 -6.80 -0.20 10.54
C LEU A 248 -7.95 0.20 9.63
N ASP A 249 -8.97 0.86 10.15
CA ASP A 249 -10.02 1.48 9.35
C ASP A 249 -9.47 2.55 8.42
N TYR A 250 -8.59 3.43 8.90
CA TYR A 250 -7.94 4.45 8.09
C TYR A 250 -7.04 3.85 7.01
N LEU A 251 -6.20 2.88 7.37
CA LEU A 251 -5.32 2.13 6.47
C LEU A 251 -6.12 1.31 5.44
N ALA A 252 -7.27 0.78 5.84
CA ALA A 252 -8.22 0.14 4.93
C ALA A 252 -8.94 1.19 4.08
N ARG A 253 -9.23 2.39 4.60
CA ARG A 253 -9.81 3.54 3.89
C ARG A 253 -8.74 4.27 3.09
N CYS A 254 -8.13 3.58 2.14
CA CYS A 254 -7.66 4.25 0.94
C CYS A 254 -8.75 4.11 -0.14
N PRO A 255 -9.67 5.10 -0.27
CA PRO A 255 -10.72 5.09 -1.29
C PRO A 255 -10.20 5.22 -2.73
N HIS A 256 -8.88 5.35 -2.92
CA HIS A 256 -8.24 5.67 -4.20
C HIS A 256 -7.03 4.78 -4.54
N CYS A 257 -7.06 3.49 -4.18
CA CYS A 257 -6.18 2.47 -4.80
C CYS A 257 -6.55 2.22 -6.30
N LYS A 258 -6.76 3.29 -7.06
CA LYS A 258 -6.58 3.35 -8.50
C LYS A 258 -5.06 3.33 -8.71
N CYS A 259 -4.57 2.35 -9.44
CA CYS A 259 -3.15 2.17 -9.82
C CYS A 259 -2.18 1.67 -8.71
N GLY A 260 -2.04 0.35 -8.64
CA GLY A 260 -0.72 -0.30 -8.51
C GLY A 260 -0.34 -0.79 -7.11
N HIS A 261 -0.07 -2.11 -7.01
CA HIS A 261 0.70 -2.76 -5.94
C HIS A 261 0.35 -2.37 -4.50
N TRP A 262 -0.59 -3.08 -3.90
CA TRP A 262 -0.50 -3.34 -2.48
C TRP A 262 0.72 -4.26 -2.27
N ARG A 263 1.84 -3.66 -1.87
CA ARG A 263 2.80 -4.37 -1.06
C ARG A 263 2.47 -3.98 0.37
N THR A 264 1.96 -4.93 1.14
CA THR A 264 1.94 -4.81 2.59
C THR A 264 3.14 -5.62 3.04
N VAL A 265 4.17 -4.95 3.53
CA VAL A 265 5.23 -5.64 4.26
C VAL A 265 4.79 -5.61 5.71
N GLU A 266 4.31 -6.76 6.16
CA GLU A 266 4.00 -6.99 7.57
C GLU A 266 5.27 -7.49 8.24
N ILE A 267 5.70 -6.79 9.28
CA ILE A 267 6.76 -7.24 10.16
C ILE A 267 6.11 -7.48 11.51
N CYS A 268 5.53 -8.67 11.63
CA CYS A 268 5.08 -9.23 12.89
C CYS A 268 6.14 -10.21 13.34
N THR A 269 7.12 -9.81 14.16
CA THR A 269 8.11 -10.77 14.65
C THR A 269 7.66 -11.42 15.96
N PRO A 270 7.92 -12.73 16.14
CA PRO A 270 8.93 -13.53 15.44
C PRO A 270 8.39 -14.37 14.26
N ARG A 271 7.84 -13.77 13.20
CA ARG A 271 7.86 -14.28 11.81
C ARG A 271 7.59 -13.15 10.83
N ILE A 272 8.62 -12.63 10.15
CA ILE A 272 8.43 -11.73 9.01
C ILE A 272 7.57 -12.44 7.95
N SER A 273 6.26 -12.16 7.94
CA SER A 273 5.32 -12.65 6.94
C SER A 273 5.26 -11.64 5.78
N ARG A 274 6.09 -11.86 4.76
CA ARG A 274 5.91 -11.17 3.47
C ARG A 274 4.67 -11.72 2.76
N SER A 275 3.48 -11.21 3.06
CA SER A 275 2.30 -11.51 2.26
C SER A 275 2.23 -10.58 1.04
N ALA A 276 2.98 -10.95 -0.01
CA ALA A 276 2.63 -10.51 -1.36
C ALA A 276 1.59 -11.51 -1.88
N ARG A 277 0.35 -11.09 -2.12
CA ARG A 277 -0.55 -11.98 -2.88
C ARG A 277 0.02 -12.04 -4.29
N ALA A 278 0.56 -13.21 -4.64
CA ALA A 278 1.01 -13.51 -5.99
C ALA A 278 -0.15 -13.22 -6.98
N PRO A 279 0.15 -12.79 -8.22
CA PRO A 279 -0.87 -12.78 -9.26
C PRO A 279 -1.51 -14.17 -9.30
N CYS A 280 -2.83 -14.21 -9.21
CA CYS A 280 -3.60 -15.43 -9.42
C CYS A 280 -3.13 -16.00 -10.76
N ALA A 281 -2.41 -17.12 -10.73
CA ALA A 281 -2.02 -17.81 -11.95
C ALA A 281 -3.32 -18.16 -12.67
N HIS A 282 -3.49 -17.64 -13.88
CA HIS A 282 -4.54 -18.11 -14.76
C HIS A 282 -4.27 -19.59 -15.01
N ALA A 283 -5.04 -20.47 -14.37
CA ALA A 283 -5.21 -21.82 -14.86
C ALA A 283 -5.81 -21.70 -16.26
N GLY A 284 -4.95 -21.83 -17.27
CA GLY A 284 -5.35 -21.96 -18.66
C GLY A 284 -6.19 -23.22 -18.76
N LYS A 285 -7.50 -23.05 -18.97
CA LYS A 285 -8.31 -24.12 -19.54
C LYS A 285 -7.88 -24.22 -21.01
N HIS A 286 -7.07 -25.22 -21.31
CA HIS A 286 -6.85 -25.68 -22.66
C HIS A 286 -8.21 -26.02 -23.29
N ALA A 287 -8.51 -25.34 -24.38
CA ALA A 287 -9.45 -25.83 -25.37
C ALA A 287 -8.90 -27.15 -25.94
N ARG A 288 -9.77 -28.16 -26.06
CA ARG A 288 -9.65 -29.19 -27.09
C ARG A 288 -11.01 -29.33 -27.76
N ASP A 289 -10.99 -29.09 -29.06
CA ASP A 289 -11.92 -29.52 -30.11
C ASP A 289 -12.27 -31.03 -29.95
N SER A 290 -13.31 -31.67 -30.50
CA SER A 290 -14.43 -31.40 -31.42
C SER A 290 -15.29 -32.70 -31.41
N PRO A 291 -16.43 -32.78 -32.13
CA PRO A 291 -17.53 -33.72 -31.86
C PRO A 291 -17.46 -35.03 -32.69
N PRO A 292 -18.41 -35.96 -32.50
CA PRO A 292 -19.08 -36.65 -33.61
C PRO A 292 -20.39 -35.96 -34.02
#